data_AF-A0A954AV71-F1
#
_entry.id   AF-A0A954AV71-F1
#
_cell.length_a   1.000
_cell.length_b   1.000
_cell.length_c   1.000
_cell.angle_alpha   90.00
_cell.angle_beta   90.00
_cell.angle_gamma   90.00
#
_symmetry.space_group_name_H-M   'P 1'
#
loop_
_entity.id
_entity.type
_entity.pdbx_description
1 polymer ?
#
loop_
_entity_poly.entity_id
_entity_poly.type
_entity_poly.pdbx_seq_one_letter_code
_entity_poly.pdbx_strand_id
1 'polypeptide(L)'
;MASETTDLAQSAAEAGHGAAEHYVGMPQLNFEWYPNQIFWLVVTLLVIYLILTKVALPRIASVLSDRANTISNDLEQAEALKKKAVEAEEAYKKALADARAEAGRIVAEAKVEIQKDLDVAIGKADAEIAAKTAESEVAIGEIRAGAAKSIEAVARDTALEVIKSVMPGLEDAKAVAAAVKSRMKGA
;
A
#
# COMPACT_ATOMS: atom_id res chain seq x y z
N MET A 1 -39.94 5.36 -97.11
CA MET A 1 -40.30 4.03 -96.56
C MET A 1 -39.52 3.90 -95.25
N ALA A 2 -39.96 4.41 -94.09
CA ALA A 2 -41.12 4.00 -93.27
C ALA A 2 -41.11 2.48 -93.08
N SER A 3 -41.19 1.86 -91.90
CA SER A 3 -41.35 2.18 -90.48
C SER A 3 -41.20 0.82 -89.75
N GLU A 4 -40.87 0.79 -88.46
CA GLU A 4 -41.25 -0.23 -87.45
C GLU A 4 -40.10 -0.59 -86.48
N THR A 5 -39.91 0.26 -85.47
CA THR A 5 -39.22 -0.09 -84.21
C THR A 5 -39.92 0.60 -83.05
N THR A 6 -41.16 0.26 -82.70
CA THR A 6 -41.79 0.73 -81.45
C THR A 6 -42.97 -0.13 -80.96
N ASP A 7 -42.80 -1.46 -80.88
CA ASP A 7 -43.88 -2.37 -80.43
C ASP A 7 -43.79 -2.82 -78.95
N LEU A 8 -43.02 -2.11 -78.10
CA LEU A 8 -42.82 -2.50 -76.69
C LEU A 8 -43.35 -1.48 -75.66
N ALA A 9 -44.04 -0.42 -76.09
CA ALA A 9 -44.63 0.57 -75.18
C ALA A 9 -46.09 0.29 -74.81
N GLN A 10 -46.71 -0.74 -75.39
CA GLN A 10 -48.16 -0.98 -75.34
C GLN A 10 -48.54 -2.09 -74.34
N SER A 11 -48.19 -1.93 -73.06
CA SER A 11 -48.77 -2.77 -71.99
C SER A 11 -49.02 -2.07 -70.66
N ALA A 12 -48.80 -0.75 -70.57
CA ALA A 12 -48.99 0.01 -69.32
C ALA A 12 -50.25 0.88 -69.29
N ALA A 13 -51.14 0.82 -70.29
CA ALA A 13 -52.19 1.82 -70.48
C ALA A 13 -53.62 1.28 -70.61
N GLU A 14 -53.93 0.09 -70.08
CA GLU A 14 -55.30 -0.43 -70.07
C GLU A 14 -55.75 -0.83 -68.67
N ALA A 15 -56.25 0.16 -67.92
CA ALA A 15 -57.39 0.01 -67.02
C ALA A 15 -57.89 1.41 -66.62
N GLY A 16 -58.84 1.96 -67.38
CA GLY A 16 -59.56 3.17 -66.96
C GLY A 16 -60.19 4.01 -68.06
N HIS A 17 -60.89 3.42 -69.04
CA HIS A 17 -61.85 4.18 -69.85
C HIS A 17 -63.23 4.12 -69.20
N GLY A 18 -63.75 5.27 -68.77
CA GLY A 18 -65.11 5.42 -68.29
C GLY A 18 -65.56 6.88 -68.30
N ALA A 19 -66.35 7.22 -69.33
CA ALA A 19 -67.22 8.40 -69.47
C ALA A 19 -66.54 9.79 -69.60
N ALA A 20 -66.31 10.20 -70.84
CA ALA A 20 -66.19 11.62 -71.19
C ALA A 20 -67.61 12.19 -71.42
N GLU A 21 -68.22 12.76 -70.39
CA GLU A 21 -69.29 13.74 -70.56
C GLU A 21 -68.72 15.16 -70.47
N HIS A 22 -69.34 16.06 -71.24
CA HIS A 22 -68.84 17.38 -71.59
C HIS A 22 -69.02 18.38 -70.44
N TYR A 23 -67.92 18.87 -69.82
CA TYR A 23 -67.98 19.91 -68.79
C TYR A 23 -67.35 21.22 -69.27
N VAL A 24 -68.12 22.31 -69.17
CA VAL A 24 -67.69 23.69 -69.43
C VAL A 24 -66.98 24.22 -68.17
N GLY A 25 -65.65 24.35 -68.23
CA GLY A 25 -64.79 24.88 -67.16
C GLY A 25 -63.43 24.17 -67.15
N MET A 26 -62.42 24.74 -66.47
CA MET A 26 -61.16 24.01 -66.26
C MET A 26 -61.48 22.68 -65.56
N PRO A 27 -61.11 21.51 -66.12
CA PRO A 27 -61.51 20.19 -65.60
C PRO A 27 -61.17 19.95 -64.11
N GLN A 28 -60.23 20.72 -63.59
CA GLN A 28 -59.71 20.73 -62.21
C GLN A 28 -60.72 21.25 -61.16
N LEU A 29 -61.72 22.03 -61.57
CA LEU A 29 -62.65 22.73 -60.65
C LEU A 29 -64.08 22.18 -60.72
N ASN A 30 -64.25 20.99 -61.28
CA ASN A 30 -65.56 20.33 -61.36
C ASN A 30 -65.90 19.68 -60.01
N PHE A 31 -66.94 20.16 -59.33
CA PHE A 31 -67.32 19.69 -57.98
C PHE A 31 -67.97 18.30 -57.95
N GLU A 32 -68.30 17.70 -59.09
CA GLU A 32 -69.01 16.42 -59.12
C GLU A 32 -68.13 15.23 -58.70
N TRP A 33 -66.81 15.30 -58.88
CA TRP A 33 -65.88 14.23 -58.47
C TRP A 33 -65.25 14.44 -57.09
N TYR A 34 -65.45 15.61 -56.48
CA TYR A 34 -64.91 15.96 -55.15
C TYR A 34 -65.38 15.00 -54.04
N PRO A 35 -66.66 14.59 -53.95
CA PRO A 35 -67.11 13.68 -52.89
C PRO A 35 -66.39 12.32 -52.91
N ASN A 36 -66.15 11.76 -54.10
CA ASN A 36 -65.42 10.50 -54.24
C ASN A 36 -63.94 10.66 -53.85
N GLN A 37 -63.30 11.76 -54.26
CA GLN A 37 -61.92 12.04 -53.85
C GLN A 37 -61.79 12.25 -52.34
N ILE A 38 -62.71 13.01 -51.73
CA ILE A 38 -62.76 13.25 -50.28
C ILE A 38 -62.98 11.93 -49.53
N PHE A 39 -63.86 11.05 -50.02
CA PHE A 39 -64.08 9.73 -49.43
C PHE A 39 -62.77 8.92 -49.36
N TRP A 40 -62.07 8.76 -50.50
CA TRP A 40 -60.80 8.02 -50.53
C TRP A 40 -59.68 8.72 -49.75
N LEU A 41 -59.65 10.05 -49.72
CA LEU A 41 -58.73 10.81 -48.88
C LEU A 41 -58.95 10.47 -47.40
N VAL A 42 -60.20 10.49 -46.92
CA VAL A 42 -60.52 10.13 -45.53
C VAL A 42 -60.18 8.67 -45.24
N VAL A 43 -60.50 7.74 -46.15
CA VAL A 43 -60.17 6.32 -45.99
C VAL A 43 -58.66 6.11 -45.89
N THR A 44 -57.87 6.67 -46.81
CA THR A 44 -56.42 6.53 -46.81
C THR A 44 -55.76 7.23 -45.61
N LEU A 45 -56.27 8.40 -45.23
CA LEU A 45 -55.83 9.12 -44.03
C LEU A 45 -56.06 8.27 -42.77
N LEU A 46 -57.23 7.65 -42.63
CA LEU A 46 -57.54 6.79 -41.49
C LEU A 46 -56.65 5.54 -41.47
N VAL A 47 -56.40 4.92 -42.62
CA VAL A 47 -55.49 3.77 -42.72
C VAL A 47 -54.08 4.16 -42.27
N ILE A 48 -53.53 5.26 -42.78
CA ILE A 48 -52.21 5.76 -42.38
C ILE A 48 -52.18 6.13 -40.89
N TYR A 49 -53.22 6.81 -40.39
CA TYR A 49 -53.33 7.18 -38.98
C TYR A 49 -53.31 5.95 -38.06
N LEU A 50 -54.03 4.88 -38.42
CA LEU A 50 -54.03 3.63 -37.67
C LEU A 50 -52.67 2.94 -37.71
N ILE A 51 -51.98 2.92 -38.86
CA ILE A 51 -50.63 2.36 -38.99
C ILE A 51 -49.64 3.13 -38.10
N LEU A 52 -49.67 4.47 -38.15
CA LEU A 52 -48.80 5.30 -37.33
C LEU A 52 -49.04 5.07 -35.84
N THR A 53 -50.30 5.07 -35.42
CA THR A 53 -50.69 4.94 -34.02
C THR A 53 -50.43 3.54 -33.47
N LYS A 54 -50.69 2.49 -34.25
CA LYS A 54 -50.56 1.09 -33.78
C LYS A 54 -49.20 0.47 -34.06
N VAL A 55 -48.39 1.01 -34.97
CA VAL A 55 -47.11 0.39 -35.37
C VAL A 55 -45.92 1.34 -35.24
N ALA A 56 -45.98 2.52 -35.86
CA ALA A 56 -44.82 3.41 -35.90
C ALA A 56 -44.49 4.04 -34.53
N LEU A 57 -45.49 4.66 -33.88
CA LEU A 57 -45.34 5.27 -32.56
C LEU A 57 -44.89 4.27 -31.48
N PRO A 58 -45.49 3.07 -31.32
CA PRO A 58 -45.05 2.13 -30.29
C PRO A 58 -43.62 1.62 -30.53
N ARG A 59 -43.18 1.45 -31.78
CA ARG A 59 -41.78 1.08 -32.09
C ARG A 59 -40.78 2.18 -31.72
N ILE A 60 -41.12 3.46 -31.94
CA ILE A 60 -40.27 4.57 -31.54
C ILE A 60 -40.22 4.69 -30.02
N ALA A 61 -41.37 4.54 -29.36
CA ALA A 61 -41.47 4.57 -27.91
C ALA A 61 -40.65 3.44 -27.26
N SER A 62 -40.66 2.22 -27.81
CA SER A 62 -39.86 1.11 -27.28
C SER A 62 -38.36 1.40 -27.37
N VAL A 63 -37.87 1.89 -28.52
CA VAL A 63 -36.44 2.24 -28.68
C VAL A 63 -36.03 3.36 -27.73
N LEU A 64 -36.89 4.36 -27.52
CA LEU A 64 -36.61 5.44 -26.58
C LEU A 64 -36.57 4.93 -25.13
N SER A 65 -37.52 4.06 -24.77
CA SER A 65 -37.55 3.40 -23.45
C SER A 65 -36.31 2.55 -23.22
N ASP A 66 -35.89 1.74 -24.21
CA ASP A 66 -34.70 0.89 -24.09
C ASP A 66 -33.46 1.72 -23.86
N ARG A 67 -33.29 2.82 -24.61
CA ARG A 67 -32.18 3.76 -24.41
C ARG A 67 -32.22 4.42 -23.03
N ALA A 68 -33.39 4.89 -22.60
CA ALA A 68 -33.54 5.50 -21.28
C ALA A 68 -33.21 4.49 -20.16
N ASN A 69 -33.65 3.24 -20.29
CA ASN A 69 -33.38 2.16 -19.36
C ASN A 69 -31.88 1.82 -19.31
N THR A 70 -31.22 1.70 -20.46
CA THR A 70 -29.76 1.46 -20.50
C THR A 70 -29.00 2.60 -19.84
N ILE A 71 -29.32 3.86 -20.15
CA ILE A 71 -28.66 5.02 -19.53
C ILE A 71 -28.87 5.03 -18.01
N SER A 72 -30.10 4.76 -17.55
CA SER A 72 -30.41 4.70 -16.11
C SER A 72 -29.60 3.60 -15.42
N ASN A 73 -29.56 2.41 -16.02
CA ASN A 73 -28.81 1.27 -15.47
C ASN A 73 -27.30 1.56 -15.45
N ASP A 74 -26.75 2.12 -16.52
CA ASP A 74 -25.33 2.49 -16.59
C ASP A 74 -24.98 3.56 -15.55
N LEU A 75 -25.88 4.53 -15.33
CA LEU A 75 -25.71 5.56 -14.29
C LEU A 75 -25.74 4.95 -12.88
N GLU A 76 -26.73 4.10 -12.59
CA GLU A 76 -26.83 3.40 -11.30
C GLU A 76 -25.59 2.52 -11.04
N GLN A 77 -25.10 1.81 -12.06
CA GLN A 77 -23.88 1.02 -11.96
C GLN A 77 -22.66 1.89 -11.71
N ALA A 78 -22.53 3.02 -12.42
CA ALA A 78 -21.44 3.97 -12.23
C ALA A 78 -21.45 4.56 -10.81
N GLU A 79 -22.62 4.94 -10.29
CA GLU A 79 -22.77 5.43 -8.93
C GLU A 79 -22.44 4.35 -7.89
N ALA A 80 -22.91 3.13 -8.09
CA ALA A 80 -22.60 2.00 -7.21
C ALA A 80 -21.09 1.69 -7.20
N LEU A 81 -20.43 1.70 -8.35
CA LEU A 81 -18.98 1.51 -8.46
C LEU A 81 -18.21 2.66 -7.81
N LYS A 82 -18.66 3.91 -8.01
CA LYS A 82 -18.07 5.09 -7.36
C LYS A 82 -18.18 5.00 -5.84
N LYS A 83 -19.36 4.61 -5.33
CA LYS A 83 -19.56 4.42 -3.88
C LYS A 83 -18.65 3.33 -3.32
N LYS A 84 -18.57 2.16 -3.98
CA LYS A 84 -17.65 1.09 -3.58
C LYS A 84 -16.19 1.53 -3.61
N ALA A 85 -15.78 2.33 -4.60
CA ALA A 85 -14.42 2.86 -4.67
C ALA A 85 -14.11 3.80 -3.50
N VAL A 86 -15.03 4.70 -3.14
CA VAL A 86 -14.88 5.59 -1.99
C VAL A 86 -14.81 4.79 -0.68
N GLU A 87 -15.72 3.84 -0.48
CA GLU A 87 -15.71 2.96 0.70
C GLU A 87 -14.41 2.15 0.81
N ALA A 88 -13.91 1.62 -0.31
CA ALA A 88 -12.63 0.90 -0.36
C ALA A 88 -11.44 1.83 -0.08
N GLU A 89 -11.46 3.07 -0.58
CA GLU A 89 -10.42 4.06 -0.32
C GLU A 89 -10.39 4.46 1.16
N GLU A 90 -11.55 4.68 1.78
CA GLU A 90 -11.68 4.98 3.20
C GLU A 90 -11.18 3.81 4.06
N ALA A 91 -11.59 2.58 3.73
CA ALA A 91 -11.13 1.38 4.42
C ALA A 91 -9.61 1.18 4.29
N TYR A 92 -9.06 1.42 3.10
CA TYR A 92 -7.61 1.37 2.85
C TYR A 92 -6.86 2.44 3.67
N LYS A 93 -7.34 3.69 3.65
CA LYS A 93 -6.75 4.79 4.44
C LYS A 93 -6.77 4.48 5.94
N LYS A 94 -7.88 3.93 6.44
CA LYS A 94 -8.00 3.50 7.83
C LYS A 94 -7.01 2.37 8.16
N ALA A 95 -6.97 1.32 7.36
CA ALA A 95 -6.04 0.21 7.54
C ALA A 95 -4.57 0.68 7.53
N LEU A 96 -4.23 1.64 6.67
CA LEU A 96 -2.89 2.22 6.62
C LEU A 96 -2.56 3.05 7.87
N ALA A 97 -3.52 3.81 8.40
CA ALA A 97 -3.36 4.55 9.63
C ALA A 97 -3.17 3.61 10.84
N ASP A 98 -4.02 2.59 10.94
CA ASP A 98 -3.96 1.57 11.99
C ASP A 98 -2.62 0.80 11.94
N ALA A 99 -2.17 0.40 10.75
CA ALA A 99 -0.88 -0.28 10.57
C ALA A 99 0.31 0.60 10.99
N ARG A 100 0.27 1.91 10.70
CA ARG A 100 1.31 2.86 11.12
C ARG A 100 1.30 3.07 12.64
N ALA A 101 0.11 3.17 13.24
CA ALA A 101 -0.03 3.27 14.68
C ALA A 101 0.52 2.02 15.39
N GLU A 102 0.18 0.84 14.87
CA GLU A 102 0.65 -0.44 15.42
C GLU A 102 2.16 -0.61 15.24
N ALA A 103 2.72 -0.27 14.08
CA ALA A 103 4.17 -0.25 13.89
C ALA A 103 4.87 0.70 14.87
N GLY A 104 4.28 1.88 15.11
CA GLY A 104 4.78 2.82 16.12
C GLY A 104 4.76 2.23 17.53
N ARG A 105 3.67 1.53 17.89
CA ARG A 105 3.51 0.83 19.18
C ARG A 105 4.56 -0.26 19.36
N ILE A 106 4.75 -1.12 18.35
CA ILE A 106 5.75 -2.20 18.36
C ILE A 106 7.16 -1.62 18.53
N VAL A 107 7.51 -0.55 17.81
CA VAL A 107 8.83 0.08 17.95
C VAL A 107 9.02 0.67 19.34
N ALA A 108 7.99 1.29 19.92
CA ALA A 108 8.08 1.83 21.27
C ALA A 108 8.24 0.70 22.32
N GLU A 109 7.47 -0.37 22.20
CA GLU A 109 7.52 -1.54 23.08
C GLU A 109 8.88 -2.24 23.00
N ALA A 110 9.38 -2.48 21.78
CA ALA A 110 10.71 -3.06 21.56
C ALA A 110 11.84 -2.20 22.15
N LYS A 111 11.75 -0.86 22.06
CA LYS A 111 12.75 0.03 22.69
C LYS A 111 12.74 -0.09 24.22
N VAL A 112 11.57 -0.20 24.83
CA VAL A 112 11.44 -0.38 26.28
C VAL A 112 12.02 -1.72 26.71
N GLU A 113 11.73 -2.79 25.98
CA GLU A 113 12.25 -4.13 26.25
C GLU A 113 13.79 -4.18 26.09
N ILE A 114 14.32 -3.64 24.98
CA ILE A 114 15.77 -3.54 24.74
C ILE A 114 16.46 -2.75 25.85
N GLN A 115 15.88 -1.63 26.29
CA GLN A 115 16.47 -0.83 27.35
C GLN A 115 16.53 -1.60 28.67
N LYS A 116 15.46 -2.34 29.00
CA LYS A 116 15.43 -3.19 30.20
C LYS A 116 16.49 -4.28 30.15
N ASP A 117 16.62 -4.97 29.01
CA ASP A 117 17.62 -6.01 28.84
C ASP A 117 19.05 -5.45 28.89
N LEU A 118 19.25 -4.25 28.32
CA LEU A 118 20.51 -3.54 28.40
C LEU A 118 20.87 -3.19 29.85
N ASP A 119 19.92 -2.66 30.63
CA ASP A 119 20.15 -2.32 32.04
C ASP A 119 20.52 -3.55 32.87
N VAL A 120 19.88 -4.70 32.61
CA VAL A 120 20.22 -5.99 33.25
C VAL A 120 21.63 -6.45 32.83
N ALA A 121 21.96 -6.36 31.55
CA ALA A 121 23.26 -6.76 31.04
C ALA A 121 24.40 -5.89 31.60
N ILE A 122 24.19 -4.57 31.68
CA ILE A 122 25.11 -3.62 32.28
C ILE A 122 25.30 -3.94 33.76
N GLY A 123 24.21 -4.11 34.52
CA GLY A 123 24.30 -4.44 35.95
C GLY A 123 25.06 -5.74 36.22
N LYS A 124 24.88 -6.75 35.36
CA LYS A 124 25.65 -8.01 35.44
C LYS A 124 27.12 -7.80 35.11
N ALA A 125 27.42 -7.05 34.04
CA ALA A 125 28.79 -6.74 33.65
C ALA A 125 29.53 -5.96 34.76
N ASP A 126 28.88 -4.97 35.36
CA ASP A 126 29.44 -4.20 36.47
C ASP A 126 29.74 -5.08 37.69
N ALA A 127 28.84 -6.02 38.02
CA ALA A 127 29.06 -6.97 39.10
C ALA A 127 30.25 -7.91 38.83
N GLU A 128 30.38 -8.42 37.60
CA GLU A 128 31.51 -9.27 37.18
C GLU A 128 32.83 -8.49 37.20
N ILE A 129 32.83 -7.25 36.72
CA ILE A 129 34.01 -6.35 36.76
C ILE A 129 34.42 -6.07 38.20
N ALA A 130 33.47 -5.77 39.08
CA ALA A 130 33.74 -5.51 40.50
C ALA A 130 34.34 -6.74 41.19
N ALA A 131 33.77 -7.93 40.95
CA ALA A 131 34.30 -9.19 41.49
C ALA A 131 35.74 -9.44 41.02
N LYS A 132 35.99 -9.30 39.71
CA LYS A 132 37.33 -9.53 39.14
C LYS A 132 38.36 -8.49 39.59
N THR A 133 37.93 -7.26 39.83
CA THR A 133 38.78 -6.21 40.39
C THR A 133 39.18 -6.56 41.82
N ALA A 134 38.23 -6.99 42.66
CA ALA A 134 38.52 -7.43 44.03
C ALA A 134 39.46 -8.65 44.07
N GLU A 135 39.24 -9.65 43.21
CA GLU A 135 40.15 -10.80 43.08
C GLU A 135 41.57 -10.37 42.68
N SER A 136 41.67 -9.43 41.73
CA SER A 136 42.95 -8.90 41.26
C SER A 136 43.67 -8.10 42.37
N GLU A 137 42.94 -7.33 43.18
CA GLU A 137 43.51 -6.61 44.32
C GLU A 137 44.09 -7.56 45.38
N VAL A 138 43.39 -8.66 45.67
CA VAL A 138 43.90 -9.70 46.58
C VAL A 138 45.16 -10.34 46.01
N ALA A 139 45.15 -10.76 44.74
CA ALA A 139 46.31 -11.36 44.09
C ALA A 139 47.52 -10.41 44.06
N ILE A 140 47.30 -9.12 43.76
CA ILE A 140 48.36 -8.09 43.81
C ILE A 140 48.88 -7.93 45.25
N GLY A 141 48.00 -7.96 46.25
CA GLY A 141 48.37 -7.92 47.67
C GLY A 141 49.28 -9.09 48.07
N GLU A 142 48.94 -10.30 47.65
CA GLU A 142 49.75 -11.50 47.89
C GLU A 142 51.11 -11.44 47.20
N ILE A 143 51.15 -11.01 45.93
CA ILE A 143 52.39 -10.83 45.18
C ILE A 143 53.28 -9.78 45.86
N ARG A 144 52.72 -8.65 46.32
CA ARG A 144 53.46 -7.61 47.04
C ARG A 144 54.02 -8.13 48.36
N ALA A 145 53.22 -8.88 49.13
CA ALA A 145 53.67 -9.48 50.38
C ALA A 145 54.76 -10.54 50.16
N GLY A 146 54.64 -11.36 49.10
CA GLY A 146 55.66 -12.31 48.68
C GLY A 146 56.94 -11.63 48.24
N ALA A 147 56.86 -10.60 47.40
CA ALA A 147 58.00 -9.81 46.96
C ALA A 147 58.72 -9.16 48.14
N ALA A 148 58.00 -8.60 49.12
CA ALA A 148 58.61 -8.04 50.33
C ALA A 148 59.43 -9.08 51.11
N LYS A 149 58.92 -10.30 51.26
CA LYS A 149 59.65 -11.41 51.91
C LYS A 149 60.89 -11.84 51.11
N SER A 150 60.76 -11.93 49.78
CA SER A 150 61.89 -12.27 48.90
C SER A 150 62.99 -11.19 48.96
N ILE A 151 62.61 -9.91 49.00
CA ILE A 151 63.55 -8.79 49.17
C ILE A 151 64.24 -8.89 50.53
N GLU A 152 63.51 -9.19 51.63
CA GLU A 152 64.11 -9.38 52.97
C GLU A 152 65.12 -10.51 52.98
N ALA A 153 64.80 -11.64 52.35
CA ALA A 153 65.71 -12.79 52.24
C ALA A 153 66.96 -12.44 51.43
N VAL A 154 66.82 -11.87 50.23
CA VAL A 154 67.94 -11.47 49.38
C VAL A 154 68.81 -10.41 50.06
N ALA A 155 68.21 -9.43 50.74
CA ALA A 155 68.94 -8.39 51.46
C ALA A 155 69.75 -8.96 52.62
N ARG A 156 69.17 -9.89 53.41
CA ARG A 156 69.88 -10.58 54.49
C ARG A 156 71.04 -11.41 53.96
N ASP A 157 70.79 -12.21 52.93
CA ASP A 157 71.78 -13.14 52.38
C ASP A 157 72.93 -12.36 51.71
N THR A 158 72.63 -11.28 50.99
CA THR A 158 73.64 -10.37 50.41
C THR A 158 74.45 -9.66 51.51
N ALA A 159 73.79 -9.15 52.56
CA ALA A 159 74.48 -8.49 53.67
C ALA A 159 75.43 -9.44 54.42
N LEU A 160 75.02 -10.69 54.61
CA LEU A 160 75.87 -11.73 55.20
C LEU A 160 77.10 -12.01 54.35
N GLU A 161 76.94 -12.12 53.03
CA GLU A 161 78.06 -12.37 52.12
C GLU A 161 79.04 -11.19 52.05
N VAL A 162 78.54 -9.96 52.11
CA VAL A 162 79.37 -8.77 52.22
C VAL A 162 80.15 -8.75 53.54
N ILE A 163 79.53 -9.10 54.67
CA ILE A 163 80.22 -9.14 55.97
C ILE A 163 81.30 -10.22 56.00
N LYS A 164 81.01 -11.42 55.45
CA LYS A 164 82.00 -12.50 55.27
C LYS A 164 83.24 -12.06 54.50
N SER A 165 83.05 -11.30 53.43
CA SER A 165 84.16 -10.87 52.57
C SER A 165 84.96 -9.69 53.13
N VAL A 166 84.35 -8.82 53.94
CA VAL A 166 85.00 -7.58 54.44
C VAL A 166 85.51 -7.71 55.89
N MET A 167 84.82 -8.47 56.76
CA MET A 167 85.15 -8.62 58.18
C MET A 167 84.96 -10.09 58.66
N PRO A 168 85.91 -10.99 58.33
CA PRO A 168 85.82 -12.40 58.70
C PRO A 168 85.81 -12.58 60.22
N GLY A 169 84.83 -13.34 60.75
CA GLY A 169 84.69 -13.64 62.18
C GLY A 169 83.63 -12.83 62.95
N LEU A 170 82.99 -11.85 62.33
CA LEU A 170 81.88 -11.05 62.90
C LEU A 170 80.49 -11.43 62.31
N GLU A 171 80.38 -12.64 61.78
CA GLU A 171 79.22 -13.15 61.03
C GLU A 171 78.07 -13.60 61.95
N ASP A 172 77.50 -12.69 62.73
CA ASP A 172 76.29 -13.01 63.50
C ASP A 172 75.04 -12.88 62.62
N ALA A 173 74.57 -14.03 62.12
CA ALA A 173 73.36 -14.12 61.30
C ALA A 173 72.08 -13.58 61.99
N LYS A 174 71.99 -13.64 63.32
CA LYS A 174 70.86 -13.06 64.05
C LYS A 174 70.95 -11.54 64.10
N ALA A 175 72.14 -10.99 64.36
CA ALA A 175 72.34 -9.54 64.40
C ALA A 175 72.09 -8.89 63.02
N VAL A 176 72.57 -9.52 61.94
CA VAL A 176 72.35 -9.04 60.56
C VAL A 176 70.88 -9.09 60.18
N ALA A 177 70.18 -10.20 60.47
CA ALA A 177 68.74 -10.30 60.22
C ALA A 177 67.93 -9.24 61.00
N ALA A 178 68.29 -8.97 62.25
CA ALA A 178 67.65 -7.93 63.06
C ALA A 178 67.87 -6.51 62.50
N ALA A 179 69.10 -6.21 62.06
CA ALA A 179 69.45 -4.91 61.47
C ALA A 179 68.75 -4.67 60.12
N VAL A 180 68.74 -5.67 59.23
CA VAL A 180 68.03 -5.60 57.94
C VAL A 180 66.53 -5.39 58.16
N LYS A 181 65.92 -6.15 59.07
CA LYS A 181 64.50 -6.01 59.42
C LYS A 181 64.16 -4.63 60.00
N SER A 182 65.06 -4.07 60.84
CA SER A 182 64.90 -2.72 61.38
C SER A 182 64.98 -1.64 60.28
N ARG A 183 65.87 -1.80 59.30
CA ARG A 183 66.00 -0.86 58.18
C ARG A 183 64.85 -0.94 57.19
N MET A 184 64.31 -2.14 56.95
CA MET A 184 63.14 -2.33 56.08
C MET A 184 61.83 -1.84 56.69
N LYS A 185 61.72 -1.76 58.03
CA LYS A 185 60.54 -1.21 58.73
C LYS A 185 60.55 0.32 58.88
N GLY A 186 61.69 0.96 58.67
CA GLY A 186 61.88 2.40 58.91
C GLY A 186 61.88 3.28 57.65
N ALA A 187 61.57 2.72 56.49
CA ALA A 187 61.45 3.40 55.20
C ALA A 187 60.00 3.34 54.69
#